data_AF-A0A1H3E8W4-F1
#
_entry.id   AF-A0A1H3E8W4-F1
#
_cell.length_a   1.000
_cell.length_b   1.000
_cell.length_c   1.000
_cell.angle_alpha   90.00
_cell.angle_beta   90.00
_cell.angle_gamma   90.00
#
_symmetry.space_group_name_H-M   'P 1'
#
loop_
_entity.id
_entity.type
_entity.pdbx_description
1 polymer ?
#
loop_
_entity_poly.entity_id
_entity_poly.type
_entity_poly.pdbx_seq_one_letter_code
_entity_poly.pdbx_strand_id
1 'polypeptide(L)'
;MIENIFEEIREICNHPWKRELLLQDKIIWNRLWASLDVIEDSQIAINDYTNLSEFSSNTNGYLYVYGILQALNLQQDALVNLNKALFEQDINFKEEYPELYNIRENRNNSIGHPTDRGKGKSFHHITRGSIKKEGFEMISLFPKSKGDTKFEEVNILSCIEIQNKLLNEILNNTMEKLKSEFDSHMNKFKEKKLIDIVPRTIDYHFSKLYEDCSDYFPLVKINFDMIFKIYNSIKQGIIDRYSSLAALPGIELNTKMLDYLFDRLNRDLIKDRIEDEMELQIFIDALKSHFDELKSMIIEIDEEFST
;
A
#
# COMPACT_ATOMS: atom_id res chain seq x y z
N MET A 1 -17.29 -5.11 10.17
CA MET A 1 -16.47 -6.28 9.78
C MET A 1 -15.63 -5.92 8.56
N ILE A 2 -16.24 -5.46 7.47
CA ILE A 2 -15.52 -4.90 6.30
C ILE A 2 -14.66 -3.67 6.68
N GLU A 3 -15.22 -2.71 7.42
CA GLU A 3 -14.51 -1.48 7.85
C GLU A 3 -13.18 -1.77 8.57
N ASN A 4 -13.17 -2.76 9.47
CA ASN A 4 -11.96 -3.15 10.21
C ASN A 4 -10.85 -3.68 9.30
N ILE A 5 -11.20 -4.42 8.23
CA ILE A 5 -10.20 -4.96 7.31
C ILE A 5 -9.54 -3.84 6.50
N PHE A 6 -10.31 -2.81 6.10
CA PHE A 6 -9.72 -1.69 5.38
C PHE A 6 -8.77 -0.88 6.24
N GLU A 7 -9.15 -0.59 7.49
CA GLU A 7 -8.25 0.07 8.43
C GLU A 7 -6.94 -0.71 8.58
N GLU A 8 -7.01 -2.03 8.78
CA GLU A 8 -5.81 -2.85 8.90
C GLU A 8 -4.97 -2.89 7.60
N ILE A 9 -5.60 -2.97 6.41
CA ILE A 9 -4.86 -2.89 5.13
C ILE A 9 -4.15 -1.54 5.02
N ARG A 10 -4.85 -0.44 5.36
CA ARG A 10 -4.31 0.92 5.31
C ARG A 10 -3.15 1.07 6.29
N GLU A 11 -3.25 0.52 7.50
CA GLU A 11 -2.18 0.54 8.49
C GLU A 11 -0.92 -0.16 7.97
N ILE A 12 -1.05 -1.40 7.48
CA ILE A 12 0.11 -2.13 6.93
C ILE A 12 0.71 -1.41 5.73
N CYS A 13 -0.12 -0.90 4.81
CA CYS A 13 0.38 -0.21 3.62
C CYS A 13 1.00 1.16 3.93
N ASN A 14 0.64 1.79 5.05
CA ASN A 14 1.27 3.03 5.53
C ASN A 14 2.52 2.81 6.36
N HIS A 15 2.78 1.58 6.81
CA HIS A 15 4.04 1.22 7.45
C HIS A 15 5.22 1.67 6.57
N PRO A 16 6.30 2.29 7.12
CA PRO A 16 7.36 2.88 6.32
C PRO A 16 7.94 1.95 5.24
N TRP A 17 8.09 0.67 5.56
CA TRP A 17 8.59 -0.34 4.62
C TRP A 17 7.66 -0.54 3.42
N LYS A 18 6.39 -0.93 3.65
CA LYS A 18 5.45 -1.23 2.57
C LYS A 18 5.11 0.04 1.79
N ARG A 19 5.00 1.18 2.49
CA ARG A 19 4.77 2.48 1.88
C ARG A 19 5.86 2.83 0.87
N GLU A 20 7.13 2.72 1.24
CA GLU A 20 8.24 3.02 0.34
C GLU A 20 8.24 2.09 -0.88
N LEU A 21 8.02 0.79 -0.67
CA LEU A 21 7.89 -0.17 -1.78
C LEU A 21 6.78 0.21 -2.77
N LEU A 22 5.61 0.58 -2.27
CA LEU A 22 4.47 0.96 -3.10
C LEU A 22 4.69 2.32 -3.79
N LEU A 23 5.39 3.27 -3.14
CA LEU A 23 5.67 4.61 -3.68
C LEU A 23 6.65 4.61 -4.85
N GLN A 24 7.49 3.58 -4.98
CA GLN A 24 8.42 3.44 -6.11
C GLN A 24 7.71 3.42 -7.46
N ASP A 25 6.48 2.90 -7.51
CA ASP A 25 5.60 3.00 -8.67
C ASP A 25 4.32 3.78 -8.34
N LYS A 26 4.27 5.03 -8.82
CA LYS A 26 3.11 5.91 -8.62
C LYS A 26 1.80 5.33 -9.17
N ILE A 27 1.86 4.46 -10.19
CA ILE A 27 0.67 3.79 -10.72
C ILE A 27 0.14 2.80 -9.69
N ILE A 28 1.01 1.97 -9.11
CA ILE A 28 0.65 1.03 -8.04
C ILE A 28 0.10 1.78 -6.82
N TRP A 29 0.82 2.82 -6.37
CA TRP A 29 0.41 3.66 -5.25
C TRP A 29 -1.00 4.23 -5.43
N ASN A 30 -1.23 4.95 -6.53
CA ASN A 30 -2.52 5.58 -6.78
C ASN A 30 -3.64 4.54 -6.98
N ARG A 31 -3.33 3.41 -7.62
CA ARG A 31 -4.29 2.31 -7.81
C ARG A 31 -4.73 1.73 -6.47
N LEU A 32 -3.81 1.50 -5.54
CA LEU A 32 -4.12 0.98 -4.21
C LEU A 32 -5.14 1.86 -3.49
N TRP A 33 -4.83 3.15 -3.33
CA TRP A 33 -5.67 4.07 -2.56
C TRP A 33 -7.02 4.31 -3.22
N ALA A 34 -7.03 4.55 -4.53
CA ALA A 34 -8.29 4.70 -5.27
C ALA A 34 -9.15 3.43 -5.19
N SER A 35 -8.55 2.24 -5.14
CA SER A 35 -9.31 1.00 -5.00
C SER A 35 -9.95 0.88 -3.63
N LEU A 36 -9.22 1.19 -2.54
CA LEU A 36 -9.78 1.17 -1.19
C LEU A 36 -10.95 2.14 -1.07
N ASP A 37 -10.77 3.39 -1.52
CA ASP A 37 -11.81 4.42 -1.48
C ASP A 37 -13.05 4.00 -2.28
N VAL A 38 -12.87 3.47 -3.50
CA VAL A 38 -14.01 3.03 -4.33
C VAL A 38 -14.76 1.84 -3.73
N ILE A 39 -14.07 0.92 -3.03
CA ILE A 39 -14.76 -0.19 -2.35
C ILE A 39 -15.63 0.34 -1.21
N GLU A 40 -15.12 1.29 -0.42
CA GLU A 40 -15.85 1.92 0.68
C GLU A 40 -17.02 2.77 0.17
N ASP A 41 -16.80 3.64 -0.82
CA ASP A 41 -17.82 4.50 -1.42
C ASP A 41 -18.94 3.68 -2.08
N SER A 42 -18.59 2.61 -2.79
CA SER A 42 -19.59 1.71 -3.38
C SER A 42 -20.35 0.93 -2.32
N GLN A 43 -19.73 0.56 -1.19
CA GLN A 43 -20.42 -0.05 -0.07
C GLN A 43 -21.44 0.90 0.56
N ILE A 44 -21.12 2.19 0.69
CA ILE A 44 -22.07 3.22 1.15
C ILE A 44 -23.28 3.27 0.21
N ALA A 45 -23.06 3.33 -1.10
CA ALA A 45 -24.14 3.34 -2.09
C ALA A 45 -25.02 2.07 -2.03
N ILE A 46 -24.43 0.91 -1.78
CA ILE A 46 -25.14 -0.37 -1.60
C ILE A 46 -26.01 -0.34 -0.34
N ASN A 47 -25.46 0.18 0.77
CA ASN A 47 -26.18 0.32 2.03
C ASN A 47 -27.36 1.29 1.88
N ASP A 48 -27.14 2.44 1.23
CA ASP A 48 -28.18 3.42 0.94
C ASP A 48 -29.32 2.83 0.12
N TYR A 49 -29.00 2.07 -0.94
CA TYR A 49 -30.02 1.36 -1.74
C TYR A 49 -30.85 0.41 -0.87
N THR A 50 -30.19 -0.35 0.01
CA THR A 50 -30.85 -1.31 0.90
C THR A 50 -31.82 -0.63 1.86
N ASN A 51 -31.52 0.61 2.25
CA ASN A 51 -32.32 1.43 3.15
C ASN A 51 -33.43 2.25 2.46
N LEU A 52 -33.51 2.25 1.13
CA LEU A 52 -34.57 2.95 0.40
C LEU A 52 -35.96 2.42 0.77
N SER A 53 -36.97 3.30 0.72
CA SER A 53 -38.36 2.87 0.72
C SER A 53 -38.73 2.17 -0.60
N GLU A 54 -39.87 1.49 -0.60
CA GLU A 54 -40.40 0.87 -1.81
C GLU A 54 -40.51 1.87 -2.97
N PHE A 55 -40.16 1.41 -4.18
CA PHE A 55 -40.16 2.22 -5.38
C PHE A 55 -40.65 1.44 -6.59
N SER A 56 -40.91 2.14 -7.70
CA SER A 56 -41.29 1.54 -8.96
C SER A 56 -40.69 2.29 -10.15
N SER A 57 -40.95 1.82 -11.37
CA SER A 57 -40.57 2.52 -12.61
C SER A 57 -41.31 3.84 -12.86
N ASN A 58 -42.36 4.14 -12.10
CA ASN A 58 -43.08 5.42 -12.17
C ASN A 58 -42.53 6.47 -11.19
N THR A 59 -41.61 6.07 -10.31
CA THR A 59 -40.87 6.97 -9.41
C THR A 59 -39.39 7.00 -9.83
N ASN A 60 -38.46 6.92 -8.87
CA ASN A 60 -37.02 6.97 -9.13
C ASN A 60 -36.40 5.59 -9.42
N GLY A 61 -37.20 4.54 -9.65
CA GLY A 61 -36.72 3.16 -9.67
C GLY A 61 -35.65 2.87 -10.74
N TYR A 62 -35.69 3.51 -11.90
CA TYR A 62 -34.63 3.36 -12.90
C TYR A 62 -33.28 3.88 -12.40
N LEU A 63 -33.27 5.07 -11.78
CA LEU A 63 -32.03 5.64 -11.25
C LEU A 63 -31.46 4.74 -10.16
N TYR A 64 -32.31 4.22 -9.27
CA TYR A 64 -31.89 3.33 -8.20
C TYR A 64 -31.33 2.00 -8.72
N VAL A 65 -32.03 1.34 -9.66
CA VAL A 65 -31.55 0.11 -10.31
C VAL A 65 -30.24 0.34 -11.06
N TYR A 66 -30.10 1.46 -11.76
CA TYR A 66 -28.87 1.78 -12.49
C TYR A 66 -27.71 2.03 -11.54
N GLY A 67 -27.97 2.79 -10.46
CA GLY A 67 -26.99 3.10 -9.43
C GLY A 67 -26.47 1.86 -8.72
N ILE A 68 -27.35 0.98 -8.23
CA ILE A 68 -26.94 -0.20 -7.47
C ILE A 68 -26.15 -1.20 -8.32
N LEU A 69 -26.58 -1.46 -9.56
CA LEU A 69 -25.87 -2.36 -10.47
C LEU A 69 -24.49 -1.79 -10.87
N GLN A 70 -24.37 -0.47 -10.99
CA GLN A 70 -23.09 0.19 -11.20
C GLN A 70 -22.20 0.11 -9.95
N ALA A 71 -22.75 0.34 -8.75
CA ALA A 71 -22.01 0.27 -7.49
C ALA A 71 -21.41 -1.12 -7.25
N LEU A 72 -22.21 -2.19 -7.42
CA LEU A 72 -21.74 -3.58 -7.33
C LEU A 72 -20.55 -3.85 -8.27
N ASN A 73 -20.60 -3.34 -9.51
CA ASN A 73 -19.52 -3.52 -10.46
C ASN A 73 -18.27 -2.70 -10.14
N LEU A 74 -18.42 -1.45 -9.68
CA LEU A 74 -17.30 -0.63 -9.23
C LEU A 74 -16.56 -1.31 -8.09
N GLN A 75 -17.30 -1.90 -7.14
CA GLN A 75 -16.72 -2.64 -6.03
C GLN A 75 -15.88 -3.84 -6.50
N GLN A 76 -16.38 -4.60 -7.48
CA GLN A 76 -15.63 -5.71 -8.09
C GLN A 76 -14.38 -5.24 -8.84
N ASP A 77 -14.48 -4.16 -9.62
CA ASP A 77 -13.34 -3.61 -10.37
C ASP A 77 -12.26 -3.06 -9.43
N ALA A 78 -12.67 -2.42 -8.34
CA ALA A 78 -11.75 -1.93 -7.32
C ALA A 78 -11.06 -3.09 -6.59
N LEU A 79 -11.75 -4.19 -6.29
CA LEU A 79 -11.13 -5.38 -5.69
C LEU A 79 -10.05 -6.00 -6.58
N VAL A 80 -10.31 -6.11 -7.88
CA VAL A 80 -9.30 -6.54 -8.87
C VAL A 80 -8.07 -5.63 -8.84
N ASN A 81 -8.30 -4.31 -8.85
CA ASN A 81 -7.22 -3.34 -8.88
C ASN A 81 -6.43 -3.29 -7.57
N LEU A 82 -7.09 -3.53 -6.43
CA LEU A 82 -6.46 -3.70 -5.12
C LEU A 82 -5.51 -4.90 -5.14
N ASN A 83 -5.98 -6.06 -5.60
CA ASN A 83 -5.17 -7.28 -5.67
C ASN A 83 -3.98 -7.13 -6.63
N LYS A 84 -4.18 -6.43 -7.76
CA LYS A 84 -3.10 -6.08 -8.69
C LYS A 84 -2.08 -5.13 -8.08
N ALA A 85 -2.51 -4.16 -7.29
CA ALA A 85 -1.61 -3.19 -6.66
C ALA A 85 -0.77 -3.85 -5.55
N LEU A 86 -1.37 -4.74 -4.76
CA LEU A 86 -0.69 -5.38 -3.63
C LEU A 86 0.21 -6.54 -4.07
N PHE A 87 -0.20 -7.31 -5.07
CA PHE A 87 0.43 -8.60 -5.40
C PHE A 87 0.67 -8.85 -6.89
N GLU A 88 0.46 -7.85 -7.74
CA GLU A 88 0.58 -7.98 -9.22
C GLU A 88 -0.29 -9.10 -9.82
N GLN A 89 -1.36 -9.49 -9.13
CA GLN A 89 -2.23 -10.60 -9.50
C GLN A 89 -3.65 -10.11 -9.83
N ASP A 90 -4.19 -10.57 -10.95
CA ASP A 90 -5.60 -10.34 -11.33
C ASP A 90 -6.53 -11.34 -10.63
N ILE A 91 -7.81 -10.99 -10.48
CA ILE A 91 -8.85 -11.92 -10.02
C ILE A 91 -9.70 -12.31 -11.22
N ASN A 92 -9.68 -13.57 -11.60
CA ASN A 92 -10.51 -14.07 -12.68
C ASN A 92 -11.90 -14.47 -12.16
N PHE A 93 -12.79 -13.50 -12.00
CA PHE A 93 -14.15 -13.76 -11.51
C PHE A 93 -14.90 -14.83 -12.30
N LYS A 94 -14.62 -15.01 -13.60
CA LYS A 94 -15.32 -16.00 -14.40
C LYS A 94 -15.00 -17.44 -13.96
N GLU A 95 -13.76 -17.68 -13.56
CA GLU A 95 -13.28 -19.02 -13.19
C GLU A 95 -13.29 -19.23 -11.68
N GLU A 96 -12.92 -18.20 -10.92
CA GLU A 96 -12.73 -18.28 -9.46
C GLU A 96 -14.01 -17.96 -8.69
N TYR A 97 -14.84 -17.03 -9.18
CA TYR A 97 -16.03 -16.52 -8.49
C TYR A 97 -17.23 -16.33 -9.45
N PRO A 98 -17.72 -17.42 -10.09
CA PRO A 98 -18.69 -17.34 -11.16
C PRO A 98 -20.00 -16.62 -10.76
N GLU A 99 -20.35 -16.62 -9.48
CA GLU A 99 -21.49 -15.87 -8.95
C GLU A 99 -21.29 -14.34 -9.03
N LEU A 100 -20.09 -13.83 -8.68
CA LEU A 100 -19.75 -12.42 -8.86
C LEU A 100 -19.73 -12.03 -10.34
N TYR A 101 -19.19 -12.92 -11.18
CA TYR A 101 -19.23 -12.76 -12.63
C TYR A 101 -20.67 -12.67 -13.15
N ASN A 102 -21.59 -13.47 -12.62
CA ASN A 102 -22.99 -13.43 -13.04
C ASN A 102 -23.68 -12.10 -12.64
N ILE A 103 -23.36 -11.53 -11.48
CA ILE A 103 -23.82 -10.18 -11.09
C ILE A 103 -23.34 -9.13 -12.10
N ARG A 104 -22.07 -9.22 -12.53
CA ARG A 104 -21.52 -8.33 -13.56
C ARG A 104 -22.25 -8.49 -14.89
N GLU A 105 -22.58 -9.71 -15.27
CA GLU A 105 -23.36 -10.00 -16.48
C GLU A 105 -24.79 -9.47 -16.39
N ASN A 106 -25.44 -9.51 -15.22
CA ASN A 106 -26.76 -8.90 -15.02
C ASN A 106 -26.72 -7.39 -15.31
N ARG A 107 -25.74 -6.65 -14.79
CA ARG A 107 -25.54 -5.23 -15.13
C ARG A 107 -25.25 -5.05 -16.61
N ASN A 108 -24.32 -5.84 -17.15
CA ASN A 108 -23.86 -5.69 -18.52
C ASN A 108 -25.00 -5.89 -19.53
N ASN A 109 -25.84 -6.89 -19.29
CA ASN A 109 -26.98 -7.19 -20.13
C ASN A 109 -28.08 -6.15 -19.94
N SER A 110 -28.37 -5.73 -18.71
CA SER A 110 -29.50 -4.81 -18.45
C SER A 110 -29.24 -3.35 -18.78
N ILE A 111 -28.09 -2.80 -18.37
CA ILE A 111 -27.83 -1.34 -18.42
C ILE A 111 -26.49 -0.96 -19.06
N GLY A 112 -25.56 -1.90 -19.25
CA GLY A 112 -24.23 -1.62 -19.81
C GLY A 112 -24.19 -1.69 -21.34
N HIS A 113 -24.58 -2.83 -21.90
CA HIS A 113 -24.56 -3.12 -23.33
C HIS A 113 -25.85 -3.81 -23.84
N PRO A 114 -27.05 -3.29 -23.49
CA PRO A 114 -28.31 -3.95 -23.82
C PRO A 114 -28.59 -4.02 -25.33
N THR A 115 -28.09 -3.08 -26.13
CA THR A 115 -28.51 -2.90 -27.53
C THR A 115 -27.61 -3.54 -28.58
N ASP A 116 -26.42 -4.04 -28.21
CA ASP A 116 -25.49 -4.68 -29.16
C ASP A 116 -24.51 -5.65 -28.47
N ARG A 117 -25.03 -6.54 -27.63
CA ARG A 117 -24.18 -7.46 -26.87
C ARG A 117 -23.48 -8.43 -27.83
N GLY A 118 -22.15 -8.46 -27.75
CA GLY A 118 -21.32 -9.35 -28.55
C GLY A 118 -21.43 -9.14 -30.06
N LYS A 119 -21.68 -7.90 -30.53
CA LYS A 119 -21.86 -7.55 -31.96
C LYS A 119 -23.08 -8.25 -32.57
N GLY A 120 -24.25 -7.98 -32.00
CA GLY A 120 -25.54 -8.50 -32.40
C GLY A 120 -25.74 -9.99 -32.07
N LYS A 121 -25.07 -10.51 -31.04
CA LYS A 121 -25.34 -11.85 -30.53
C LYS A 121 -26.62 -11.87 -29.70
N SER A 122 -26.84 -10.84 -28.88
CA SER A 122 -28.05 -10.69 -28.09
C SER A 122 -28.44 -9.23 -27.85
N PHE A 123 -29.72 -9.03 -27.54
CA PHE A 123 -30.34 -7.75 -27.23
C PHE A 123 -31.17 -7.89 -25.97
N HIS A 124 -31.12 -6.91 -25.08
CA HIS A 124 -31.68 -7.00 -23.74
C HIS A 124 -32.49 -5.76 -23.41
N HIS A 125 -33.54 -5.90 -22.61
CA HIS A 125 -34.24 -4.75 -22.02
C HIS A 125 -34.93 -5.14 -20.72
N ILE A 126 -35.07 -4.16 -19.83
CA ILE A 126 -35.80 -4.31 -18.57
C ILE A 126 -37.30 -4.16 -18.85
N THR A 127 -38.11 -5.11 -18.39
CA THR A 127 -39.58 -4.99 -18.39
C THR A 127 -39.97 -3.86 -17.44
N ARG A 128 -40.31 -2.67 -17.96
CA ARG A 128 -40.54 -1.46 -17.15
C ARG A 128 -41.52 -1.68 -15.99
N GLY A 129 -42.62 -2.41 -16.22
CA GLY A 129 -43.63 -2.68 -15.20
C GLY A 129 -43.17 -3.57 -14.04
N SER A 130 -42.01 -4.23 -14.18
CA SER A 130 -41.48 -5.17 -13.19
C SER A 130 -40.51 -4.53 -12.18
N ILE A 131 -40.06 -3.30 -12.41
CA ILE A 131 -39.09 -2.63 -11.53
C ILE A 131 -39.72 -2.38 -10.16
N LYS A 132 -39.07 -2.93 -9.14
CA LYS A 132 -39.36 -2.80 -7.71
C LYS A 132 -38.05 -2.86 -6.92
N LYS A 133 -38.11 -2.66 -5.61
CA LYS A 133 -36.91 -2.63 -4.75
C LYS A 133 -36.10 -3.93 -4.82
N GLU A 134 -36.79 -5.06 -4.90
CA GLU A 134 -36.16 -6.37 -4.91
C GLU A 134 -35.46 -6.71 -6.23
N GLY A 135 -35.85 -6.05 -7.33
CA GLY A 135 -35.35 -6.42 -8.65
C GLY A 135 -36.23 -6.01 -9.82
N PHE A 136 -36.01 -6.70 -10.92
CA PHE A 136 -36.73 -6.49 -12.17
C PHE A 136 -36.66 -7.74 -13.05
N GLU A 137 -37.57 -7.86 -14.01
CA GLU A 137 -37.51 -8.84 -15.08
C GLU A 137 -36.75 -8.27 -16.28
N MET A 138 -35.83 -9.08 -16.81
CA MET A 138 -35.07 -8.79 -18.02
C MET A 138 -35.51 -9.71 -19.16
N ILE A 139 -35.74 -9.12 -20.33
CA ILE A 139 -36.03 -9.82 -21.57
C ILE A 139 -34.78 -9.84 -22.43
N SER A 140 -34.39 -11.02 -22.93
CA SER A 140 -33.20 -11.22 -23.76
C SER A 140 -33.55 -11.91 -25.08
N LEU A 141 -33.17 -11.30 -26.20
CA LEU A 141 -33.42 -11.75 -27.56
C LEU A 141 -32.12 -12.27 -28.18
N PHE A 142 -32.12 -13.46 -28.76
CA PHE A 142 -30.92 -14.10 -29.32
C PHE A 142 -31.10 -14.46 -30.82
N PRO A 143 -31.17 -13.46 -31.72
CA PRO A 143 -31.55 -13.67 -33.12
C PRO A 143 -30.59 -14.55 -33.93
N LYS A 144 -29.35 -14.72 -33.47
CA LYS A 144 -28.33 -15.60 -34.10
C LYS A 144 -28.35 -17.03 -33.55
N SER A 145 -29.18 -17.32 -32.56
CA SER A 145 -29.31 -18.65 -31.96
C SER A 145 -30.69 -19.24 -32.28
N LYS A 146 -30.83 -20.56 -32.34
CA LYS A 146 -32.13 -21.23 -32.51
C LYS A 146 -33.06 -21.12 -31.29
N GLY A 147 -32.60 -20.48 -30.20
CA GLY A 147 -33.35 -20.32 -28.96
C GLY A 147 -33.90 -18.90 -28.82
N ASP A 148 -35.23 -18.81 -28.87
CA ASP A 148 -36.05 -17.61 -28.74
C ASP A 148 -35.87 -16.87 -27.41
N THR A 149 -36.52 -15.70 -27.35
CA THR A 149 -36.66 -14.79 -26.21
C THR A 149 -36.60 -15.49 -24.84
N LYS A 150 -35.70 -15.02 -23.97
CA LYS A 150 -35.61 -15.43 -22.57
C LYS A 150 -36.14 -14.33 -21.65
N PHE A 151 -36.82 -14.75 -20.59
CA PHE A 151 -37.25 -13.91 -19.48
C PHE A 151 -36.51 -14.37 -18.23
N GLU A 152 -35.90 -13.44 -17.51
CA GLU A 152 -35.10 -13.72 -16.33
C GLU A 152 -35.40 -12.69 -15.25
N GLU A 153 -35.69 -13.14 -14.02
CA GLU A 153 -35.84 -12.24 -12.88
C GLU A 153 -34.47 -11.97 -12.26
N VAL A 154 -34.06 -10.70 -12.28
CA VAL A 154 -32.84 -10.22 -11.63
C VAL A 154 -33.20 -9.78 -10.22
N ASN A 155 -32.84 -10.59 -9.23
CA ASN A 155 -33.03 -10.26 -7.81
C ASN A 155 -31.81 -9.48 -7.29
N ILE A 156 -31.98 -8.17 -7.08
CA ILE A 156 -30.91 -7.26 -6.64
C ILE A 156 -30.51 -7.55 -5.19
N LEU A 157 -31.46 -7.88 -4.30
CA LEU A 157 -31.15 -8.16 -2.90
C LEU A 157 -30.26 -9.41 -2.78
N SER A 158 -30.57 -10.46 -3.54
CA SER A 158 -29.73 -11.66 -3.63
C SER A 158 -28.35 -11.34 -4.21
N CYS A 159 -28.26 -10.47 -5.23
CA CYS A 159 -26.96 -10.02 -5.75
C CYS A 159 -26.14 -9.32 -4.66
N ILE A 160 -26.75 -8.44 -3.85
CA ILE A 160 -26.07 -7.75 -2.74
C ILE A 160 -25.57 -8.75 -1.69
N GLU A 161 -26.39 -9.73 -1.30
CA GLU A 161 -26.01 -10.75 -0.32
C GLU A 161 -24.82 -11.59 -0.81
N ILE A 162 -24.87 -12.05 -2.06
CA ILE A 162 -23.78 -12.82 -2.69
C ILE A 162 -22.52 -11.97 -2.79
N GLN A 163 -22.64 -10.72 -3.26
CA GLN A 163 -21.54 -9.77 -3.36
C GLN A 163 -20.87 -9.59 -2.00
N ASN A 164 -21.63 -9.26 -0.96
CA ASN A 164 -21.10 -9.03 0.38
C ASN A 164 -20.38 -10.26 0.93
N LYS A 165 -20.95 -11.46 0.73
CA LYS A 165 -20.32 -12.71 1.18
C LYS A 165 -18.96 -12.94 0.51
N LEU A 166 -18.92 -12.89 -0.81
CA LEU A 166 -17.71 -13.21 -1.58
C LEU A 166 -16.67 -12.08 -1.51
N LEU A 167 -17.09 -10.82 -1.42
CA LEU A 167 -16.19 -9.69 -1.17
C LEU A 167 -15.46 -9.87 0.17
N ASN A 168 -16.19 -10.22 1.24
CA ASN A 168 -15.59 -10.50 2.54
C ASN A 168 -14.56 -11.64 2.46
N GLU A 169 -14.89 -12.72 1.75
CA GLU A 169 -13.97 -13.84 1.55
C GLU A 169 -12.67 -13.40 0.87
N ILE A 170 -12.78 -12.68 -0.26
CA ILE A 170 -11.61 -12.21 -1.02
C ILE A 170 -10.79 -11.19 -0.21
N LEU A 171 -11.44 -10.29 0.52
CA LEU A 171 -10.76 -9.30 1.36
C LEU A 171 -10.03 -9.97 2.54
N ASN A 172 -10.62 -11.00 3.15
CA ASN A 172 -9.94 -11.78 4.18
C ASN A 172 -8.68 -12.47 3.62
N ASN A 173 -8.79 -13.13 2.46
CA ASN A 173 -7.64 -13.76 1.81
C ASN A 173 -6.56 -12.73 1.44
N THR A 174 -6.97 -11.56 0.95
CA THR A 174 -6.08 -10.42 0.66
C THR A 174 -5.34 -9.99 1.93
N MET A 175 -6.06 -9.86 3.04
CA MET A 175 -5.48 -9.45 4.32
C MET A 175 -4.53 -10.50 4.88
N GLU A 176 -4.89 -11.78 4.84
CA GLU A 176 -4.02 -12.87 5.29
C GLU A 176 -2.69 -12.90 4.52
N LYS A 177 -2.75 -12.72 3.20
CA LYS A 177 -1.54 -12.63 2.36
C LYS A 177 -0.70 -11.40 2.72
N LEU A 178 -1.34 -10.24 2.89
CA LEU A 178 -0.66 -9.00 3.27
C LEU A 178 0.01 -9.10 4.65
N LYS A 179 -0.69 -9.68 5.64
CA LYS A 179 -0.12 -9.98 6.97
C LYS A 179 1.05 -10.93 6.87
N SER A 180 0.92 -12.00 6.10
CA SER A 180 2.01 -12.96 5.92
C SER A 180 3.27 -12.32 5.31
N GLU A 181 3.11 -11.45 4.31
CA GLU A 181 4.23 -10.67 3.76
C GLU A 181 4.86 -9.75 4.81
N PHE A 182 4.03 -9.06 5.60
CA PHE A 182 4.48 -8.17 6.65
C PHE A 182 5.23 -8.90 7.76
N ASP A 183 4.64 -9.95 8.32
CA ASP A 183 5.26 -10.77 9.36
C ASP A 183 6.55 -11.41 8.88
N SER A 184 6.59 -11.86 7.62
CA SER A 184 7.83 -12.39 7.02
C SER A 184 8.92 -11.34 6.97
N HIS A 185 8.57 -10.10 6.61
CA HIS A 185 9.50 -8.98 6.60
C HIS A 185 10.00 -8.66 8.02
N MET A 186 9.10 -8.54 9.00
CA MET A 186 9.48 -8.25 10.39
C MET A 186 10.40 -9.34 10.96
N ASN A 187 10.03 -10.61 10.78
CA ASN A 187 10.82 -11.74 11.26
C ASN A 187 12.21 -11.85 10.60
N LYS A 188 12.36 -11.40 9.34
CA LYS A 188 13.65 -11.41 8.62
C LYS A 188 14.72 -10.57 9.34
N PHE A 189 14.32 -9.52 10.05
CA PHE A 189 15.23 -8.56 10.69
C PHE A 189 15.21 -8.58 12.22
N LYS A 190 14.27 -9.33 12.84
CA LYS A 190 14.13 -9.49 14.29
C LYS A 190 15.43 -9.77 15.05
N GLU A 191 16.25 -10.68 14.54
CA GLU A 191 17.54 -11.07 15.14
C GLU A 191 18.76 -10.29 14.60
N LYS A 192 18.56 -9.35 13.67
CA LYS A 192 19.65 -8.65 12.97
C LYS A 192 19.77 -7.20 13.42
N LYS A 193 19.84 -6.97 14.74
CA LYS A 193 19.73 -5.63 15.32
C LYS A 193 20.75 -4.65 14.73
N LEU A 194 20.31 -3.46 14.36
CA LEU A 194 21.18 -2.38 13.88
C LEU A 194 22.16 -1.94 14.95
N ILE A 195 21.75 -1.94 16.23
CA ILE A 195 22.62 -1.55 17.33
C ILE A 195 23.83 -2.48 17.48
N ASP A 196 23.73 -3.75 17.06
CA ASP A 196 24.84 -4.70 17.11
C ASP A 196 25.97 -4.34 16.11
N ILE A 197 25.69 -3.48 15.13
CA ILE A 197 26.69 -2.90 14.21
C ILE A 197 27.60 -1.90 14.96
N VAL A 198 27.09 -1.28 16.03
CA VAL A 198 27.81 -0.26 16.79
C VAL A 198 28.67 -0.92 17.87
N PRO A 199 30.01 -0.90 17.75
CA PRO A 199 30.87 -1.50 18.75
C PRO A 199 30.84 -0.71 20.05
N ARG A 200 30.99 -1.39 21.19
CA ARG A 200 31.12 -0.74 22.51
C ARG A 200 32.29 0.24 22.61
N THR A 201 33.25 0.16 21.71
CA THR A 201 34.41 1.04 21.62
C THR A 201 34.18 2.28 20.75
N ILE A 202 32.95 2.54 20.28
CA ILE A 202 32.68 3.67 19.39
C ILE A 202 33.07 5.03 20.00
N ASP A 203 32.83 5.21 21.31
CA ASP A 203 33.17 6.45 22.02
C ASP A 203 34.69 6.69 22.07
N TYR A 204 35.47 5.60 22.11
CA TYR A 204 36.93 5.67 21.99
C TYR A 204 37.34 6.15 20.60
N HIS A 205 36.71 5.65 19.54
CA HIS A 205 37.03 6.11 18.18
C HIS A 205 36.74 7.61 18.02
N PHE A 206 35.63 8.10 18.59
CA PHE A 206 35.33 9.54 18.60
C PHE A 206 36.33 10.35 19.42
N SER A 207 36.75 9.88 20.60
CA SER A 207 37.72 10.61 21.42
C SER A 207 39.07 10.79 20.73
N LYS A 208 39.45 9.83 19.87
CA LYS A 208 40.66 9.90 19.05
C LYS A 208 40.62 10.95 17.94
N LEU A 209 39.45 11.51 17.60
CA LEU A 209 39.37 12.59 16.64
C LEU A 209 39.85 13.93 17.19
N TYR A 210 39.84 14.10 18.53
CA TYR A 210 40.28 15.33 19.21
C TYR A 210 41.79 15.35 19.49
N GLU A 211 42.54 14.29 19.16
CA GLU A 211 43.98 14.24 19.39
C GLU A 211 44.70 15.05 18.30
N ASP A 212 44.86 16.35 18.54
CA ASP A 212 45.64 17.23 17.69
C ASP A 212 47.14 17.10 18.02
N CYS A 213 47.90 16.55 17.08
CA CYS A 213 49.35 16.68 17.00
C CYS A 213 49.79 16.07 15.67
N SER A 214 50.67 16.78 14.95
CA SER A 214 51.19 16.40 13.63
C SER A 214 51.73 14.96 13.51
N ASP A 215 52.08 14.31 14.64
CA ASP A 215 52.59 12.94 14.73
C ASP A 215 51.48 11.85 14.86
N TYR A 216 50.26 12.21 15.26
CA TYR A 216 49.13 11.29 15.51
C TYR A 216 48.11 11.24 14.36
N PHE A 217 48.36 11.96 13.27
CA PHE A 217 47.49 12.00 12.09
C PHE A 217 47.08 10.60 11.54
N PRO A 218 47.97 9.59 11.47
CA PRO A 218 47.56 8.24 11.07
C PRO A 218 46.51 7.63 12.01
N LEU A 219 46.58 7.92 13.32
CA LEU A 219 45.63 7.43 14.31
C LEU A 219 44.27 8.09 14.14
N VAL A 220 44.23 9.42 13.98
CA VAL A 220 43.00 10.18 13.69
C VAL A 220 42.30 9.62 12.47
N LYS A 221 43.03 9.42 11.37
CA LYS A 221 42.50 8.88 10.12
C LYS A 221 41.91 7.48 10.28
N ILE A 222 42.61 6.57 10.95
CA ILE A 222 42.11 5.19 11.17
C ILE A 222 40.80 5.20 11.95
N ASN A 223 40.69 6.04 12.98
CA ASN A 223 39.47 6.13 13.79
C ASN A 223 38.32 6.79 13.02
N PHE A 224 38.60 7.83 12.23
CA PHE A 224 37.62 8.45 11.33
C PHE A 224 37.08 7.45 10.31
N ASP A 225 37.96 6.71 9.63
CA ASP A 225 37.59 5.69 8.63
C ASP A 225 36.76 4.57 9.27
N MET A 226 37.05 4.19 10.53
CA MET A 226 36.27 3.21 11.28
C MET A 226 34.85 3.71 11.57
N ILE A 227 34.71 4.94 12.06
CA ILE A 227 33.39 5.55 12.33
C ILE A 227 32.59 5.65 11.04
N PHE A 228 33.21 6.11 9.95
CA PHE A 228 32.57 6.22 8.64
C PHE A 228 32.12 4.87 8.10
N LYS A 229 32.93 3.82 8.29
CA LYS A 229 32.55 2.45 7.90
C LYS A 229 31.33 1.96 8.69
N ILE A 230 31.29 2.19 10.00
CA ILE A 230 30.16 1.81 10.86
C ILE A 230 28.90 2.55 10.43
N TYR A 231 28.99 3.87 10.23
CA TYR A 231 27.91 4.71 9.72
C TYR A 231 27.33 4.17 8.40
N ASN A 232 28.18 3.87 7.41
CA ASN A 232 27.72 3.32 6.14
C ASN A 232 27.07 1.93 6.29
N SER A 233 27.54 1.12 7.24
CA SER A 233 26.95 -0.18 7.54
C SER A 233 25.56 -0.03 8.16
N ILE A 234 25.36 0.96 9.02
CA ILE A 234 24.04 1.33 9.54
C ILE A 234 23.11 1.78 8.41
N LYS A 235 23.55 2.69 7.53
CA LYS A 235 22.73 3.14 6.37
C LYS A 235 22.27 1.95 5.54
N GLN A 236 23.19 1.04 5.21
CA GLN A 236 22.86 -0.15 4.44
C GLN A 236 21.85 -1.04 5.16
N GLY A 237 22.02 -1.25 6.48
CA GLY A 237 21.07 -2.03 7.27
C GLY A 237 19.66 -1.41 7.33
N ILE A 238 19.54 -0.08 7.30
CA ILE A 238 18.26 0.63 7.20
C ILE A 238 17.67 0.48 5.80
N ILE A 239 18.48 0.65 4.75
CA ILE A 239 18.07 0.46 3.36
C ILE A 239 17.59 -0.98 3.13
N ASP A 240 18.25 -1.98 3.70
CA ASP A 240 17.84 -3.39 3.56
C ASP A 240 16.46 -3.65 4.17
N ARG A 241 16.07 -2.90 5.20
CA ARG A 241 14.75 -2.96 5.86
C ARG A 241 13.70 -2.17 5.10
N TYR A 242 13.98 -0.91 4.80
CA TYR A 242 12.96 0.03 4.32
C TYR A 242 13.09 0.38 2.83
N SER A 243 13.99 -0.27 2.09
CA SER A 243 14.37 0.00 0.68
C SER A 243 15.06 1.34 0.43
N SER A 244 14.87 2.32 1.31
CA SER A 244 15.43 3.67 1.19
C SER A 244 15.52 4.33 2.56
N LEU A 245 16.46 5.27 2.72
CA LEU A 245 16.51 6.14 3.91
C LEU A 245 15.33 7.13 3.94
N ALA A 246 14.81 7.50 2.77
CA ALA A 246 13.67 8.43 2.63
C ALA A 246 12.35 7.85 3.21
N ALA A 247 12.29 6.54 3.43
CA ALA A 247 11.15 5.90 4.09
C ALA A 247 10.93 6.45 5.51
N LEU A 248 12.00 6.91 6.16
CA LEU A 248 12.04 7.43 7.52
C LEU A 248 12.58 8.89 7.50
N PRO A 249 11.71 9.92 7.50
CA PRO A 249 12.14 11.31 7.31
C PRO A 249 13.19 11.81 8.32
N GLY A 250 13.09 11.39 9.58
CA GLY A 250 14.08 11.73 10.62
C GLY A 250 15.46 11.15 10.32
N ILE A 251 15.52 9.88 9.91
CA ILE A 251 16.76 9.23 9.46
C ILE A 251 17.31 9.90 8.21
N GLU A 252 16.46 10.22 7.23
CA GLU A 252 16.90 10.88 5.99
C GLU A 252 17.58 12.23 6.30
N LEU A 253 16.98 13.04 7.17
CA LEU A 253 17.54 14.34 7.56
C LEU A 253 18.86 14.19 8.33
N ASN A 254 18.89 13.31 9.33
CA ASN A 254 20.08 13.07 10.13
C ASN A 254 21.22 12.48 9.28
N THR A 255 20.93 11.52 8.40
CA THR A 255 21.93 10.92 7.50
C THR A 255 22.48 11.94 6.50
N LYS A 256 21.65 12.84 5.94
CA LYS A 256 22.14 13.95 5.11
C LYS A 256 23.13 14.86 5.85
N MET A 257 22.85 15.14 7.12
CA MET A 257 23.76 15.94 7.96
C MET A 257 25.06 15.18 8.24
N LEU A 258 24.99 13.91 8.58
CA LEU A 258 26.17 13.06 8.78
C LEU A 258 27.01 12.95 7.50
N ASP A 259 26.39 12.74 6.34
CA ASP A 259 27.08 12.73 5.04
C ASP A 259 27.86 14.04 4.83
N TYR A 260 27.22 15.19 5.06
CA TYR A 260 27.89 16.50 4.99
C TYR A 260 29.06 16.62 5.96
N LEU A 261 28.90 16.18 7.22
CA LEU A 261 29.94 16.26 8.24
C LEU A 261 31.13 15.33 7.93
N PHE A 262 30.88 14.11 7.45
CA PHE A 262 31.92 13.20 6.99
C PHE A 262 32.65 13.78 5.78
N ASP A 263 31.96 14.36 4.81
CA ASP A 263 32.60 14.99 3.64
C ASP A 263 33.44 16.21 4.03
N ARG A 264 32.92 17.07 4.92
CA ARG A 264 33.61 18.25 5.47
C ARG A 264 34.89 17.82 6.19
N LEU A 265 34.79 16.89 7.14
CA LEU A 265 35.96 16.39 7.87
C LEU A 265 36.93 15.64 6.95
N ASN A 266 36.48 14.81 6.02
CA ASN A 266 37.39 14.15 5.09
C ASN A 266 38.15 15.13 4.18
N ARG A 267 37.55 16.27 3.79
CA ARG A 267 38.28 17.32 3.08
C ARG A 267 39.22 18.06 4.03
N ASP A 268 38.70 18.58 5.12
CA ASP A 268 39.36 19.63 5.87
C ASP A 268 40.23 19.07 7.02
N LEU A 269 39.85 17.94 7.65
CA LEU A 269 40.68 17.21 8.61
C LEU A 269 41.74 16.35 7.91
N ILE A 270 41.39 15.64 6.84
CA ILE A 270 42.26 14.60 6.24
C ILE A 270 43.10 15.10 5.05
N LYS A 271 42.58 16.02 4.21
CA LYS A 271 43.28 16.42 2.97
C LYS A 271 43.96 17.78 3.06
N ASP A 272 43.24 18.81 3.48
CA ASP A 272 43.69 20.21 3.35
C ASP A 272 44.19 20.84 4.66
N ARG A 273 43.98 20.17 5.81
CA ARG A 273 44.34 20.58 7.19
C ARG A 273 43.76 21.94 7.59
N ILE A 274 42.64 21.94 8.31
CA ILE A 274 42.18 23.10 9.08
C ILE A 274 43.24 23.44 10.14
N GLU A 275 43.74 24.68 10.14
CA GLU A 275 44.60 25.21 11.21
C GLU A 275 43.78 25.71 12.42
N ASP A 276 42.50 26.02 12.22
CA ASP A 276 41.57 26.40 13.29
C ASP A 276 41.06 25.18 14.08
N GLU A 277 41.73 24.91 15.19
CA GLU A 277 41.39 23.84 16.14
C GLU A 277 39.94 23.95 16.67
N MET A 278 39.41 25.17 16.81
CA MET A 278 38.06 25.40 17.33
C MET A 278 37.00 25.02 16.29
N GLU A 279 37.20 25.42 15.03
CA GLU A 279 36.32 25.01 13.92
C GLU A 279 36.30 23.48 13.81
N LEU A 280 37.47 22.84 13.92
CA LEU A 280 37.57 21.40 13.87
C LEU A 280 36.81 20.72 15.01
N GLN A 281 36.96 21.22 16.24
CA GLN A 281 36.27 20.68 17.40
C GLN A 281 34.74 20.77 17.24
N ILE A 282 34.22 21.88 16.71
CA ILE A 282 32.79 22.06 16.42
C ILE A 282 32.28 20.99 15.46
N PHE A 283 33.02 20.67 14.40
CA PHE A 283 32.61 19.64 13.45
C PHE A 283 32.66 18.23 14.03
N ILE A 284 33.66 17.92 14.86
CA ILE A 284 33.74 16.62 15.55
C ILE A 284 32.59 16.49 16.55
N ASP A 285 32.30 17.54 17.32
CA ASP A 285 31.18 17.57 18.27
C ASP A 285 29.84 17.39 17.56
N ALA A 286 29.63 18.08 16.43
CA ALA A 286 28.44 17.92 15.61
C ALA A 286 28.31 16.49 15.04
N LEU A 287 29.42 15.92 14.53
CA LEU A 287 29.44 14.54 14.02
C LEU A 287 29.05 13.55 15.10
N LYS A 288 29.65 13.67 16.28
CA LYS A 288 29.35 12.80 17.43
C LYS A 288 27.89 12.95 17.86
N SER A 289 27.40 14.17 17.99
CA SER A 289 26.02 14.45 18.38
C SER A 289 25.01 13.81 17.42
N HIS A 290 25.17 14.00 16.11
CA HIS A 290 24.27 13.41 15.13
C HIS A 290 24.41 11.88 15.04
N PHE A 291 25.60 11.33 15.31
CA PHE A 291 25.80 9.88 15.36
C PHE A 291 25.12 9.25 16.59
N ASP A 292 25.16 9.91 17.74
CA ASP A 292 24.44 9.48 18.94
C ASP A 292 22.91 9.61 18.78
N GLU A 293 22.45 10.62 18.04
CA GLU A 293 21.05 10.73 17.62
C GLU A 293 20.67 9.54 16.71
N LEU A 294 21.49 9.23 15.69
CA LEU A 294 21.28 8.06 14.83
C LEU A 294 21.26 6.75 15.64
N LYS A 295 22.14 6.60 16.64
CA LYS A 295 22.13 5.46 17.57
C LYS A 295 20.80 5.31 18.29
N SER A 296 20.21 6.42 18.74
CA SER A 296 18.88 6.41 19.37
C SER A 296 17.81 5.97 18.36
N MET A 297 17.83 6.53 17.15
CA MET A 297 16.85 6.16 16.11
C MET A 297 16.94 4.68 15.69
N ILE A 298 18.14 4.10 15.61
CA ILE A 298 18.26 2.66 15.26
C ILE A 298 17.83 1.73 16.40
N ILE A 299 17.86 2.18 17.65
CA ILE A 299 17.29 1.43 18.78
C ILE A 299 15.77 1.39 18.65
N GLU A 300 15.12 2.51 18.33
CA GLU A 300 13.67 2.57 18.07
C GLU A 300 13.28 1.63 16.92
N ILE A 301 14.08 1.59 15.84
CA ILE A 301 13.89 0.62 14.75
C ILE A 301 14.02 -0.82 15.26
N ASP A 302 15.05 -1.14 16.06
CA ASP A 302 15.22 -2.50 16.58
C ASP A 302 14.08 -2.92 17.52
N GLU A 303 13.47 -1.98 18.25
CA GLU A 303 12.28 -2.22 19.08
C GLU A 303 11.03 -2.53 18.24
N GLU A 304 10.80 -1.80 17.15
CA GLU A 304 9.73 -2.05 16.17
C GLU A 304 9.83 -3.49 15.63
N PHE A 305 11.02 -3.93 15.22
CA PHE A 305 11.25 -5.29 14.69
C PHE A 305 11.28 -6.39 15.77
N SER A 306 11.34 -6.03 17.05
CA SER A 306 11.34 -6.99 18.16
C SER A 306 9.93 -7.36 18.63
N THR A 307 8.95 -6.52 18.33
CA THR A 307 7.52 -6.73 18.65
C THR A 307 6.95 -7.89 17.83
#